data_AF-A0A5C3LWA7-F1
#
_entry.id   AF-A0A5C3LWA7-F1
#
_cell.length_a   1.000
_cell.length_b   1.000
_cell.length_c   1.000
_cell.angle_alpha   90.00
_cell.angle_beta   90.00
_cell.angle_gamma   90.00
#
_symmetry.space_group_name_H-M   'P 1'
#
loop_
_entity.id
_entity.type
_entity.pdbx_description
1 polymer ?
#
loop_
_entity_poly.entity_id
_entity_poly.type
_entity_poly.pdbx_seq_one_letter_code
_entity_poly.pdbx_strand_id
1 'polypeptide(L)'
;MPNVINTIKEKMSGSKDPSNKRNAGTGDTEEPAFSIQPHPAKTNDPADLQPHGGLRNNDTAGAFHARDPYVPPEHIRNNMPEPESHEALQARIAELNK
;
A
#
# COMPACT_ATOMS: atom_id res chain seq x y z
N MET A 1 50.17 -20.76 21.94
CA MET A 1 48.88 -21.42 22.25
C MET A 1 47.87 -20.33 22.60
N PRO A 2 46.82 -20.10 21.81
CA PRO A 2 45.97 -18.90 21.90
C PRO A 2 44.87 -18.98 22.97
N ASN A 3 44.63 -17.88 23.70
CA ASN A 3 43.56 -17.74 24.71
C ASN A 3 42.22 -17.33 24.06
N VAL A 4 41.50 -18.32 23.55
CA VAL A 4 40.22 -18.16 22.83
C VAL A 4 39.05 -17.75 23.74
N ILE A 5 39.23 -17.78 25.06
CA ILE A 5 38.13 -17.59 26.03
C ILE A 5 37.77 -16.10 26.23
N ASN A 6 38.71 -15.17 26.04
CA ASN A 6 38.48 -13.74 26.29
C ASN A 6 37.66 -13.06 25.19
N THR A 7 37.82 -13.50 23.93
CA THR A 7 37.16 -12.88 22.77
C THR A 7 35.68 -13.22 22.66
N ILE A 8 35.23 -14.35 23.22
CA ILE A 8 33.82 -14.74 23.20
C ILE A 8 33.02 -13.96 24.26
N LYS A 9 33.64 -13.66 25.41
CA LYS A 9 32.98 -12.92 26.51
C LYS A 9 32.69 -11.46 26.14
N GLU A 10 33.60 -10.84 25.38
CA GLU A 10 33.51 -9.43 24.97
C GLU A 10 32.40 -9.17 23.92
N LYS A 11 32.08 -10.15 23.07
CA LYS A 11 31.00 -10.04 22.08
C LYS A 11 29.59 -10.23 22.66
N MET A 12 29.46 -10.80 23.86
CA MET A 12 28.15 -11.11 24.45
C MET A 12 27.77 -10.20 25.62
N SER A 13 28.72 -9.47 26.23
CA SER A 13 28.41 -8.45 27.23
C SER A 13 28.13 -7.09 26.60
N GLY A 14 26.99 -6.98 25.90
CA GLY A 14 26.40 -5.70 25.52
C GLY A 14 25.85 -4.96 26.74
N SER A 15 26.74 -4.47 27.59
CA SER A 15 26.38 -3.63 28.74
C SER A 15 26.52 -2.16 28.36
N LYS A 16 25.38 -1.48 28.26
CA LYS A 16 25.07 -0.23 28.96
C LYS A 16 26.19 0.82 29.12
N ASP A 17 25.90 1.99 28.54
CA ASP A 17 25.65 3.28 29.22
C ASP A 17 26.54 4.46 28.76
N PRO A 18 26.30 5.69 29.25
CA PRO A 18 25.77 6.82 28.50
C PRO A 18 26.88 7.82 28.14
N SER A 19 26.71 8.59 27.07
CA SER A 19 27.08 10.01 27.06
C SER A 19 26.88 10.62 25.69
N ASN A 20 25.91 11.53 25.67
CA ASN A 20 25.86 12.73 24.85
C ASN A 20 27.26 13.38 24.72
N LYS A 21 28.01 13.02 23.67
CA LYS A 21 29.09 13.84 23.12
C LYS A 21 28.67 14.29 21.73
N ARG A 22 28.13 15.50 21.68
CA ARG A 22 27.95 16.28 20.45
C ARG A 22 29.32 16.40 19.81
N ASN A 23 29.52 15.79 18.65
CA ASN A 23 30.69 16.06 17.82
C ASN A 23 30.49 17.45 17.22
N ALA A 24 31.16 18.45 17.80
CA ALA A 24 31.55 19.66 17.10
C ALA A 24 32.64 19.25 16.10
N GLY A 25 32.20 18.81 14.92
CA GLY A 25 33.07 18.60 13.76
C GLY A 25 33.13 19.89 12.96
N THR A 26 34.20 20.67 13.18
CA THR A 26 34.62 21.75 12.30
C THR A 26 34.93 21.16 10.92
N GLY A 27 34.07 21.44 9.95
CA GLY A 27 34.20 21.03 8.56
C GLY A 27 33.15 21.75 7.74
N ASP A 28 33.51 22.93 7.23
CA ASP A 28 32.74 23.74 6.28
C ASP A 28 32.62 23.00 4.94
N THR A 29 31.78 21.97 4.92
CA THR A 29 31.12 21.51 3.70
C THR A 29 29.65 21.84 3.90
N GLU A 30 29.27 23.03 3.43
CA GLU A 30 27.89 23.51 3.40
C GLU A 30 27.06 22.58 2.49
N GLU A 31 26.62 21.44 3.03
CA GLU A 31 25.59 20.66 2.36
C GLU A 31 24.28 21.48 2.38
N PRO A 32 23.57 21.61 1.25
CA PRO A 32 22.34 22.38 1.21
C PRO A 32 21.30 21.74 2.14
N ALA A 33 20.94 22.48 3.20
CA ALA A 33 19.88 22.09 4.11
C ALA A 33 18.52 22.45 3.49
N PHE A 34 17.73 21.43 3.14
CA PHE A 34 16.37 21.61 2.61
C PHE A 34 15.35 21.59 3.76
N SER A 35 14.48 22.61 3.81
CA SER A 35 13.34 22.62 4.71
C SER A 35 12.19 21.81 4.09
N ILE A 36 11.77 20.75 4.78
CA ILE A 36 10.54 20.02 4.46
C ILE A 36 9.34 20.82 4.97
N GLN A 37 8.38 21.09 4.09
CA GLN A 37 7.08 21.60 4.50
C GLN A 37 6.38 20.56 5.38
N PRO A 38 5.60 20.97 6.40
CA PRO A 38 4.81 20.02 7.19
C PRO A 38 3.90 19.22 6.25
N HIS A 39 3.70 17.93 6.56
CA HIS A 39 2.76 17.11 5.80
C HIS A 39 1.38 17.80 5.80
N PRO A 40 0.66 17.82 4.66
CA PRO A 40 -0.62 18.51 4.54
C PRO A 40 -1.70 17.91 5.46
N ALA A 41 -1.50 16.67 5.90
CA ALA A 41 -2.33 15.99 6.87
C ALA A 41 -2.10 16.59 8.26
N LYS A 42 -3.12 17.28 8.78
CA LYS A 42 -3.10 17.83 10.14
C LYS A 42 -3.26 16.73 11.19
N THR A 43 -3.80 15.58 10.79
CA THR A 43 -4.08 14.43 11.66
C THR A 43 -3.59 13.11 11.05
N ASN A 44 -3.43 12.07 11.87
CA ASN A 44 -3.12 10.70 11.43
C ASN A 44 -4.39 9.95 10.95
N ASP A 45 -5.40 10.68 10.48
CA ASP A 45 -6.62 10.09 9.91
C ASP A 45 -6.42 9.94 8.39
N PRO A 46 -6.51 8.71 7.83
CA PRO A 46 -6.41 8.50 6.38
C PRO A 46 -7.45 9.27 5.56
N ALA A 47 -8.53 9.78 6.18
CA ALA A 47 -9.50 10.64 5.53
C ALA A 47 -8.97 12.02 5.13
N ASP A 48 -7.95 12.56 5.83
CA ASP A 48 -7.36 13.88 5.55
C ASP A 48 -6.52 13.89 4.26
N LEU A 49 -6.05 12.73 3.79
CA LEU A 49 -5.28 12.59 2.54
C LEU A 49 -6.17 12.31 1.33
N GLN A 50 -7.47 12.07 1.53
CA GLN A 50 -8.35 11.77 0.41
C GLN A 50 -8.56 13.07 -0.39
N PRO A 51 -8.15 13.13 -1.67
CA PRO A 51 -8.54 14.25 -2.51
C PRO A 51 -10.08 14.35 -2.48
N HIS A 52 -10.62 15.55 -2.49
CA HIS A 52 -12.06 15.78 -2.61
C HIS A 52 -12.53 15.33 -4.01
N GLY A 53 -12.54 14.03 -4.28
CA GLY A 53 -12.84 13.45 -5.59
C GLY A 53 -12.69 11.93 -5.59
N GLY A 54 -13.80 11.22 -5.85
CA GLY A 54 -13.84 9.77 -5.96
C GLY A 54 -15.28 9.26 -5.98
N LEU A 55 -15.47 7.93 -6.09
CA LEU A 55 -16.79 7.28 -6.07
C LEU A 55 -17.66 7.65 -4.84
N ARG A 56 -17.05 8.18 -3.78
CA ARG A 56 -17.73 8.67 -2.56
C ARG A 56 -18.48 9.99 -2.78
N ASN A 57 -18.10 10.79 -3.78
CA ASN A 57 -18.71 12.10 -4.06
C ASN A 57 -19.78 12.02 -5.15
N ASN A 58 -20.03 10.84 -5.70
CA ASN A 58 -21.10 10.64 -6.67
C ASN A 58 -22.28 9.97 -5.97
N ASP A 59 -23.31 10.77 -5.68
CA ASP A 59 -24.52 10.29 -5.01
C ASP A 59 -25.15 9.10 -5.75
N THR A 60 -24.99 9.00 -7.08
CA THR A 60 -25.55 7.90 -7.86
C THR A 60 -24.82 6.56 -7.68
N ALA A 61 -23.60 6.56 -7.12
CA ALA A 61 -22.78 5.38 -6.91
C ALA A 61 -22.48 5.10 -5.42
N GLY A 62 -23.27 5.71 -4.52
CA GLY A 62 -23.16 5.46 -3.08
C GLY A 62 -23.52 4.02 -2.71
N ALA A 63 -22.89 3.49 -1.65
CA ALA A 63 -23.10 2.12 -1.17
C ALA A 63 -24.57 1.77 -0.84
N PHE A 64 -25.40 2.78 -0.60
CA PHE A 64 -26.84 2.65 -0.28
C PHE A 64 -27.75 3.27 -1.34
N HIS A 65 -27.19 3.70 -2.48
CA HIS A 65 -27.93 4.24 -3.64
C HIS A 65 -27.91 3.28 -4.83
N ALA A 66 -27.41 2.05 -4.66
CA ALA A 66 -27.55 1.01 -5.65
C ALA A 66 -29.05 0.76 -5.87
N ARG A 67 -29.50 0.88 -7.13
CA ARG A 67 -30.85 0.47 -7.53
C ARG A 67 -31.10 -0.98 -7.13
N ASP A 68 -32.37 -1.35 -7.06
CA ASP A 68 -32.76 -2.76 -6.95
C ASP A 68 -32.01 -3.62 -7.99
N PRO A 69 -31.76 -4.90 -7.69
CA PRO A 69 -31.14 -5.82 -8.63
C PRO A 69 -31.86 -5.75 -9.97
N TYR A 70 -31.12 -5.49 -11.05
CA TYR A 70 -31.69 -5.42 -12.38
C TYR A 70 -32.29 -6.78 -12.76
N VAL A 71 -33.61 -6.82 -12.94
CA VAL A 71 -34.34 -7.99 -13.47
C VAL A 71 -34.49 -7.80 -14.98
N PRO A 72 -33.85 -8.63 -15.82
CA PRO A 72 -33.95 -8.48 -17.26
C PRO A 72 -35.39 -8.67 -17.75
N PRO A 73 -35.88 -7.85 -18.69
CA PRO A 73 -37.18 -8.05 -19.34
C PRO A 73 -37.20 -9.32 -20.21
N GLU A 74 -38.39 -9.84 -20.49
CA GLU A 74 -38.61 -11.14 -21.19
C GLU A 74 -37.84 -11.29 -22.51
N HIS A 75 -37.71 -10.21 -23.29
CA HIS A 75 -36.96 -10.25 -24.55
C HIS A 75 -35.46 -10.46 -24.36
N ILE A 76 -34.88 -10.08 -23.22
CA ILE A 76 -33.47 -10.36 -22.90
C ILE A 76 -33.34 -11.79 -22.37
N ARG A 77 -34.25 -12.20 -21.48
CA ARG A 77 -34.24 -13.54 -20.89
C ARG A 77 -34.36 -14.64 -21.95
N ASN A 78 -35.23 -14.45 -22.95
CA ASN A 78 -35.55 -15.47 -23.94
C ASN A 78 -34.54 -15.53 -25.12
N ASN A 79 -33.73 -14.48 -25.32
CA ASN A 79 -32.75 -14.41 -26.40
C ASN A 79 -31.31 -14.59 -25.92
N MET A 80 -31.11 -14.95 -24.64
CA MET A 80 -29.77 -15.19 -24.10
C MET A 80 -29.28 -16.58 -24.54
N PRO A 81 -28.05 -16.71 -25.08
CA PRO A 81 -27.50 -18.02 -25.43
C PRO A 81 -27.29 -18.88 -24.19
N GLU A 82 -27.30 -20.20 -24.37
CA GLU A 82 -26.96 -21.14 -23.30
C GLU A 82 -25.50 -20.90 -22.84
N PRO A 83 -25.21 -20.99 -21.53
CA PRO A 83 -23.84 -20.87 -21.05
C PRO A 83 -22.92 -21.91 -21.67
N GLU A 84 -21.75 -21.45 -22.14
CA GLU A 84 -20.70 -22.33 -22.66
C GLU A 84 -20.15 -23.25 -21.55
N SER A 85 -19.66 -24.43 -21.94
CA SER A 85 -19.00 -25.35 -21.00
C SER A 85 -17.67 -24.78 -20.51
N HIS A 86 -17.23 -25.24 -19.33
CA HIS A 86 -15.96 -24.80 -18.73
C HIS A 86 -14.75 -25.03 -19.65
N GLU A 87 -14.71 -26.15 -20.37
CA GLU A 87 -13.64 -26.46 -21.32
C GLU A 87 -13.62 -25.49 -22.51
N ALA A 88 -14.79 -25.16 -23.06
CA ALA A 88 -14.91 -24.19 -24.16
C ALA A 88 -14.44 -22.80 -23.74
N LEU A 89 -14.78 -22.35 -22.53
CA LEU A 89 -14.31 -21.08 -21.97
C LEU A 89 -12.78 -21.05 -21.82
N GLN A 90 -12.17 -22.14 -21.34
CA GLN A 90 -10.71 -22.22 -21.21
C GLN A 90 -10.00 -22.14 -22.57
N ALA A 91 -10.51 -22.84 -23.57
CA ALA A 91 -9.96 -22.80 -24.93
C ALA A 91 -10.02 -21.38 -25.52
N ARG A 92 -11.14 -20.67 -25.33
CA ARG A 92 -11.33 -19.29 -25.78
C ARG A 92 -10.38 -18.31 -25.09
N ILE A 93 -10.15 -18.48 -23.78
CA ILE A 93 -9.17 -17.67 -23.04
C ILE A 93 -7.76 -17.87 -23.60
N ALA A 94 -7.38 -19.12 -23.90
CA ALA A 94 -6.07 -19.41 -24.49
C ALA A 94 -5.93 -18.86 -25.92
N GLU A 95 -7.02 -18.78 -26.69
CA GLU A 95 -7.04 -18.14 -28.01
C GLU A 95 -6.90 -16.62 -27.92
N LEU A 96 -7.60 -15.96 -27.00
CA LEU A 96 -7.57 -14.51 -26.80
C LEU A 96 -6.21 -13.99 -26.31
N ASN A 97 -5.44 -14.81 -25.61
CA ASN A 97 -4.13 -14.44 -25.07
C ASN A 97 -2.96 -14.74 -26.03
N LYS A 98 -3.26 -14.98 -27.32
CA LYS A 98 -2.26 -15.07 -28.39
C LYS A 98 -1.93 -13.70 -28.96
#